data_AF-A0A553Q112-F1
#
_entry.id   AF-A0A553Q112-F1
#
_cell.length_a   1.000
_cell.length_b   1.000
_cell.length_c   1.000
_cell.angle_alpha   90.00
_cell.angle_beta   90.00
_cell.angle_gamma   90.00
#
_symmetry.space_group_name_H-M   'P 1'
#
loop_
_entity.id
_entity.type
_entity.pdbx_description
1 polymer ?
#
loop_
_entity_poly.entity_id
_entity_poly.type
_entity_poly.pdbx_seq_one_letter_code
_entity_poly.pdbx_strand_id
1 'polypeptide(L)'
;MGKRYYCDYCDRSFQDTLHNRKKHLFGVQHDRAKKAWFDKFRDAATLLSEERAKEPCRRFLQTGQCMFGTGCRFSHMSEMEMFIMEQKINAGEQEKEDPEQDRSSERSVDEWLSRREKNLAACSSGRVLKIEEEDRTEIPPYLLSIPDLPPSLHPPPAGGWRVTVHNEWG
;
A
#
# COMPACT_ATOMS: atom_id res chain seq x y z
N MET A 1 -8.90 -27.98 -19.15
CA MET A 1 -9.46 -26.91 -18.29
C MET A 1 -8.77 -25.60 -18.67
N GLY A 2 -9.52 -24.54 -19.00
CA GLY A 2 -8.95 -23.27 -19.47
C GLY A 2 -8.40 -22.41 -18.32
N LYS A 3 -7.36 -21.61 -18.60
CA LYS A 3 -6.85 -20.60 -17.64
C LYS A 3 -7.98 -19.62 -17.31
N ARG A 4 -8.12 -19.24 -16.03
CA ARG A 4 -9.10 -18.25 -15.56
C ARG A 4 -8.37 -17.00 -15.08
N TYR A 5 -8.90 -15.85 -15.41
CA TYR A 5 -8.41 -14.56 -14.95
C TYR A 5 -9.24 -14.12 -13.75
N TYR A 6 -8.58 -13.66 -12.70
CA TYR A 6 -9.19 -13.03 -11.54
C TYR A 6 -8.90 -11.53 -11.54
N CYS A 7 -9.89 -10.72 -11.19
CA CYS A 7 -9.70 -9.29 -10.99
C CYS A 7 -9.94 -8.92 -9.52
N ASP A 8 -8.89 -8.43 -8.85
CA ASP A 8 -8.93 -8.05 -7.44
C ASP A 8 -9.85 -6.84 -7.16
N TYR A 9 -10.03 -5.95 -8.14
CA TYR A 9 -10.93 -4.81 -7.98
C TYR A 9 -12.41 -5.21 -8.04
N CYS A 10 -12.73 -6.26 -8.77
CA CYS A 10 -14.11 -6.67 -9.06
C CYS A 10 -14.53 -7.95 -8.34
N ASP A 11 -13.60 -8.66 -7.68
CA ASP A 11 -13.77 -9.99 -7.09
C ASP A 11 -14.45 -11.01 -8.02
N ARG A 12 -14.01 -11.04 -9.30
CA ARG A 12 -14.61 -11.88 -10.35
C ARG A 12 -13.58 -12.71 -11.10
N SER A 13 -13.90 -13.99 -11.30
CA SER A 13 -13.13 -14.91 -12.13
C SER A 13 -13.85 -15.24 -13.44
N PHE A 14 -13.19 -15.05 -14.59
CA PHE A 14 -13.72 -15.40 -15.90
C PHE A 14 -12.68 -16.14 -16.76
N GLN A 15 -13.08 -16.68 -17.91
CA GLN A 15 -12.16 -17.37 -18.81
C GLN A 15 -11.10 -16.40 -19.36
N ASP A 16 -9.82 -16.74 -19.17
CA ASP A 16 -8.69 -15.87 -19.51
C ASP A 16 -8.40 -15.90 -21.02
N THR A 17 -9.20 -15.15 -21.76
CA THR A 17 -8.90 -14.78 -23.14
C THR A 17 -8.52 -13.30 -23.18
N LEU A 18 -7.62 -12.95 -24.10
CA LEU A 18 -7.14 -11.58 -24.25
C LEU A 18 -8.30 -10.60 -24.54
N HIS A 19 -9.29 -11.04 -25.33
CA HIS A 19 -10.52 -10.28 -25.59
C HIS A 19 -11.33 -10.04 -24.31
N ASN A 20 -11.61 -11.08 -23.53
CA ASN A 20 -12.40 -10.97 -22.29
C ASN A 20 -11.71 -10.07 -21.26
N ARG A 21 -10.39 -10.24 -21.09
CA ARG A 21 -9.59 -9.43 -20.17
C ARG A 21 -9.63 -7.96 -20.57
N LYS A 22 -9.41 -7.65 -21.85
CA LYS A 22 -9.47 -6.28 -22.37
C LYS A 22 -10.85 -5.68 -22.14
N LYS A 23 -11.92 -6.37 -22.55
CA LYS A 23 -13.29 -5.89 -22.36
C LYS A 23 -13.64 -5.65 -20.89
N HIS A 24 -13.14 -6.49 -19.99
CA HIS A 24 -13.32 -6.33 -18.55
C HIS A 24 -12.60 -5.07 -18.03
N LEU A 25 -11.30 -4.93 -18.30
CA LEU A 25 -10.46 -3.83 -17.78
C LEU A 25 -10.91 -2.45 -18.27
N PHE A 26 -11.37 -2.34 -19.52
CA PHE A 26 -11.87 -1.09 -20.10
C PHE A 26 -13.38 -0.87 -19.86
N GLY A 27 -14.03 -1.74 -19.10
CA GLY A 27 -15.44 -1.63 -18.79
C GLY A 27 -15.72 -0.63 -17.66
N VAL A 28 -16.84 0.09 -17.76
CA VAL A 28 -17.30 1.03 -16.71
C VAL A 28 -17.49 0.35 -15.35
N GLN A 29 -17.86 -0.94 -15.33
CA GLN A 29 -17.98 -1.70 -14.09
C GLN A 29 -16.63 -1.85 -13.40
N HIS A 30 -15.57 -2.17 -14.14
CA HIS A 30 -14.21 -2.27 -13.59
C HIS A 30 -13.72 -0.90 -13.13
N ASP A 31 -13.92 0.15 -13.90
CA ASP A 31 -13.53 1.52 -13.52
C ASP A 31 -14.19 1.97 -12.21
N ARG A 32 -15.51 1.73 -12.07
CA ARG A 32 -16.24 2.01 -10.82
C ARG A 32 -15.75 1.18 -9.65
N ALA A 33 -15.52 -0.12 -9.86
CA ALA A 33 -15.05 -1.02 -8.82
C ALA A 33 -13.62 -0.65 -8.38
N LYS A 34 -12.75 -0.33 -9.33
CA LYS A 34 -11.39 0.18 -9.10
C LYS A 34 -11.43 1.48 -8.30
N LYS A 35 -12.24 2.46 -8.71
CA LYS A 35 -12.39 3.71 -7.97
C LYS A 35 -12.88 3.46 -6.54
N ALA A 36 -13.94 2.66 -6.37
CA ALA A 36 -14.47 2.33 -5.05
C ALA A 36 -13.44 1.60 -4.17
N TRP A 37 -12.58 0.77 -4.77
CA TRP A 37 -11.48 0.13 -4.07
C TRP A 37 -10.49 1.19 -3.55
N PHE A 38 -10.04 2.13 -4.39
CA PHE A 38 -9.14 3.21 -3.97
C PHE A 38 -9.79 4.16 -2.96
N ASP A 39 -11.08 4.43 -3.08
CA ASP A 39 -11.82 5.28 -2.14
C ASP A 39 -11.84 4.67 -0.72
N LYS A 40 -11.71 3.34 -0.56
CA LYS A 40 -11.58 2.68 0.76
C LYS A 40 -10.22 2.92 1.43
N PHE A 41 -9.17 3.13 0.63
CA PHE A 41 -7.81 3.37 1.11
C PHE A 41 -7.41 4.85 1.01
N ARG A 42 -8.36 5.73 0.66
CA ARG A 42 -8.13 7.15 0.58
C ARG A 42 -8.00 7.72 2.00
N ASP A 43 -6.94 8.48 2.24
CA ASP A 43 -6.66 9.04 3.56
C ASP A 43 -7.79 9.94 4.04
N ALA A 44 -8.19 9.76 5.30
CA ALA A 44 -9.22 10.59 5.92
C ALA A 44 -8.85 12.09 5.86
N ALA A 45 -7.56 12.42 5.96
CA ALA A 45 -7.03 13.77 5.77
C ALA A 45 -7.32 14.31 4.36
N THR A 46 -7.12 13.49 3.32
CA THR A 46 -7.41 13.91 1.93
C THR A 46 -8.90 14.12 1.69
N LEU A 47 -9.77 13.27 2.25
CA LEU A 47 -11.23 13.45 2.19
C LEU A 47 -11.68 14.74 2.88
N LEU A 48 -11.13 15.03 4.07
CA LEU A 48 -11.45 16.25 4.79
C LEU A 48 -10.97 17.49 4.04
N SER A 49 -9.77 17.45 3.45
CA SER A 49 -9.26 18.56 2.62
C SER A 49 -10.14 18.80 1.39
N GLU A 50 -10.60 17.75 0.71
CA GLU A 50 -11.53 17.87 -0.42
C GLU A 50 -12.87 18.47 0.03
N GLU A 51 -13.39 18.10 1.19
CA GLU A 51 -14.64 18.63 1.73
C GLU A 51 -14.50 20.10 2.18
N ARG A 52 -13.34 20.50 2.72
CA ARG A 52 -13.03 21.93 3.04
C ARG A 52 -12.93 22.79 1.79
N ALA A 53 -12.42 22.24 0.70
CA ALA A 53 -12.33 22.96 -0.56
C ALA A 53 -13.71 23.20 -1.22
N LYS A 54 -14.76 22.50 -0.79
CA LYS A 54 -16.12 22.71 -1.28
C LYS A 54 -16.80 23.83 -0.50
N GLU A 55 -17.42 24.74 -1.25
CA GLU A 55 -18.32 25.74 -0.66
C GLU A 55 -19.47 25.05 0.10
N PRO A 56 -19.88 25.59 1.26
CA PRO A 56 -20.96 25.03 2.05
C PRO A 56 -22.31 25.10 1.34
N CYS A 57 -23.08 24.03 1.43
CA CYS A 57 -24.41 23.93 0.85
C CYS A 57 -25.40 24.79 1.65
N ARG A 58 -25.68 26.00 1.15
CA ARG A 58 -26.62 26.94 1.79
C ARG A 58 -27.97 26.33 2.11
N ARG A 59 -28.54 25.54 1.18
CA ARG A 59 -29.85 24.91 1.38
C ARG A 59 -29.80 23.87 2.50
N PHE A 60 -28.77 23.04 2.54
CA PHE A 60 -28.60 22.03 3.58
C PHE A 60 -28.35 22.67 4.95
N LEU A 61 -27.45 23.64 5.04
CA LEU A 61 -27.16 24.33 6.31
C LEU A 61 -28.35 25.11 6.85
N GLN A 62 -29.19 25.67 5.96
CA GLN A 62 -30.35 26.46 6.39
C GLN A 62 -31.59 25.63 6.69
N THR A 63 -31.82 24.54 5.96
CA THR A 63 -33.07 23.75 6.04
C THR A 63 -32.88 22.33 6.55
N GLY A 64 -31.64 21.87 6.72
CA GLY A 64 -31.30 20.48 7.03
C GLY A 64 -31.57 19.49 5.89
N GLN A 65 -32.08 19.95 4.75
CA GLN A 65 -32.46 19.10 3.62
C GLN A 65 -31.88 19.64 2.31
N CYS A 66 -31.35 18.75 1.49
CA CYS A 66 -30.81 19.09 0.17
C CYS A 66 -31.46 18.20 -0.89
N MET A 67 -32.00 18.81 -1.93
CA MET A 67 -32.63 18.11 -3.06
C MET A 67 -31.65 17.21 -3.82
N PHE A 68 -30.35 17.47 -3.73
CA PHE A 68 -29.30 16.69 -4.38
C PHE A 68 -28.78 15.52 -3.53
N GLY A 69 -29.20 15.40 -2.27
CA GLY A 69 -28.80 14.32 -1.37
C GLY A 69 -27.27 14.19 -1.26
N THR A 70 -26.78 12.96 -1.33
CA THR A 70 -25.34 12.63 -1.28
C THR A 70 -24.58 12.98 -2.57
N GLY A 71 -25.28 13.30 -3.65
CA GLY A 71 -24.69 13.75 -4.91
C GLY A 71 -24.49 15.28 -5.00
N CYS A 72 -24.70 16.00 -3.90
CA CYS A 72 -24.53 17.45 -3.89
C CYS A 72 -23.06 17.84 -4.15
N ARG A 73 -22.85 18.86 -4.99
CA ARG A 73 -21.49 19.36 -5.29
C ARG A 73 -20.92 20.24 -4.17
N PHE A 74 -21.77 20.68 -3.24
CA PHE A 74 -21.42 21.55 -2.11
C PHE A 74 -21.29 20.74 -0.82
N SER A 75 -20.48 21.24 0.13
CA SER A 75 -20.25 20.56 1.40
C SER A 75 -21.53 20.55 2.25
N HIS A 76 -21.86 19.38 2.79
CA HIS A 76 -22.97 19.24 3.76
C HIS A 76 -22.47 19.27 5.20
N MET A 77 -21.17 19.36 5.42
CA MET A 77 -20.60 19.41 6.76
C MET A 77 -20.65 20.85 7.29
N SER A 78 -21.13 21.01 8.52
CA SER A 78 -20.98 22.25 9.27
C SER A 78 -19.53 22.46 9.69
N GLU A 79 -19.14 23.70 9.96
CA GLU A 79 -17.79 24.05 10.42
C GLU A 79 -17.41 23.27 11.69
N MET A 80 -18.37 23.05 12.59
CA MET A 80 -18.16 22.27 13.81
C MET A 80 -17.88 20.79 13.51
N GLU A 81 -18.64 20.18 12.60
CA GLU A 81 -18.41 18.79 12.21
C GLU A 81 -17.06 18.61 11.51
N MET A 82 -16.64 19.59 10.71
CA MET A 82 -15.32 19.62 10.08
C MET A 82 -14.19 19.72 11.10
N PHE A 83 -14.37 20.51 12.17
CA PHE A 83 -13.40 20.62 13.25
C PHE A 83 -13.29 19.33 14.08
N ILE A 84 -14.43 18.72 14.42
CA ILE A 84 -14.46 17.43 15.14
C ILE A 84 -13.78 16.33 14.34
N MET A 85 -14.00 16.28 13.02
CA MET A 85 -13.36 15.30 12.15
C MET A 85 -11.84 15.49 12.06
N GLU A 86 -11.39 16.74 11.96
CA GLU A 86 -9.95 17.08 11.94
C GLU A 86 -9.26 16.67 13.24
N GLN A 87 -9.87 16.95 14.39
CA GLN A 87 -9.34 16.53 15.68
C GLN A 87 -9.22 15.01 15.79
N LYS A 88 -10.20 14.25 15.27
CA LYS A 88 -10.15 12.78 15.25
C LYS A 88 -9.04 12.24 14.35
N ILE A 89 -8.80 12.88 13.21
CA ILE A 89 -7.72 12.48 12.29
C ILE A 89 -6.37 12.72 12.96
N ASN A 90 -6.13 13.93 13.50
CA ASN A 90 -4.88 14.26 14.17
C ASN A 90 -4.64 13.37 15.41
N ALA A 91 -5.69 13.06 16.18
CA ALA A 91 -5.56 12.15 17.33
C ALA A 91 -5.19 10.72 16.91
N GLY A 92 -5.78 10.22 15.81
CA GLY A 92 -5.45 8.91 15.26
C GLY A 92 -4.09 8.85 14.56
N GLU A 93 -3.57 9.98 14.08
CA GLU A 93 -2.17 10.11 13.63
C GLU A 93 -1.22 10.07 14.82
N GLN A 94 -1.49 10.82 15.90
CA GLN A 94 -0.63 10.80 17.10
C GLN A 94 -0.60 9.46 17.83
N GLU A 95 -1.67 8.68 17.79
CA GLU A 95 -1.69 7.31 18.36
C GLU A 95 -0.89 6.31 17.51
N LYS A 96 -0.77 6.56 16.19
CA LYS A 96 0.17 5.82 15.32
C LYS A 96 1.61 6.29 15.49
N GLU A 97 1.80 7.54 15.92
CA GLU A 97 3.08 8.15 16.28
C GLU A 97 3.42 7.99 17.78
N ASP A 98 2.87 6.98 18.48
CA ASP A 98 3.30 6.65 19.84
C ASP A 98 4.77 6.17 19.82
N PRO A 99 5.70 6.87 20.50
CA PRO A 99 7.14 6.63 20.42
C PRO A 99 7.60 5.26 20.96
N GLU A 100 6.74 4.44 21.57
CA GLU A 100 7.12 3.08 21.94
C GLU A 100 7.23 2.10 20.75
N GLN A 101 6.69 2.47 19.59
CA GLN A 101 6.88 1.72 18.33
C GLN A 101 7.96 2.34 17.41
N ASP A 102 8.74 3.31 17.91
CA ASP A 102 9.99 3.81 17.28
C ASP A 102 11.23 3.06 17.83
N ARG A 103 11.05 1.89 18.45
CA ARG A 103 12.13 0.91 18.65
C ARG A 103 12.32 -0.05 17.47
N SER A 104 11.60 0.22 16.39
CA SER A 104 11.90 -0.26 15.05
C SER A 104 11.96 0.97 14.17
N SER A 105 13.00 1.78 14.38
CA SER A 105 13.64 2.47 13.27
C SER A 105 13.98 1.38 12.25
N GLU A 106 13.01 1.12 11.37
CA GLU A 106 13.23 0.40 10.14
C GLU A 106 14.46 1.05 9.52
N ARG A 107 15.55 0.28 9.40
CA ARG A 107 16.78 0.71 8.72
C ARG A 107 16.37 1.55 7.53
N SER A 108 16.68 2.85 7.61
CA SER A 108 16.13 3.87 6.71
C SER A 108 16.26 3.37 5.26
N VAL A 109 15.18 3.47 4.49
CA VAL A 109 15.20 3.04 3.08
C VAL A 109 16.34 3.75 2.33
N ASP A 110 16.59 5.02 2.65
CA ASP A 110 17.71 5.80 2.12
C ASP A 110 19.08 5.24 2.53
N GLU A 111 19.22 4.76 3.77
CA GLU A 111 20.44 4.09 4.26
C GLU A 111 20.68 2.76 3.53
N TRP A 112 19.63 1.95 3.32
CA TRP A 112 19.72 0.70 2.57
C TRP A 112 20.08 0.94 1.10
N LEU A 113 19.44 1.92 0.45
CA LEU A 113 19.73 2.31 -0.93
C LEU A 113 21.19 2.78 -1.09
N SER A 114 21.66 3.61 -0.15
CA SER A 114 23.05 4.09 -0.11
C SER A 114 24.05 2.94 0.05
N ARG A 115 23.75 1.95 0.89
CA ARG A 115 24.59 0.76 1.07
C ARG A 115 24.64 -0.11 -0.19
N ARG A 116 23.50 -0.25 -0.88
CA ARG A 116 23.40 -0.97 -2.15
C ARG A 116 24.21 -0.30 -3.26
N GLU A 117 24.14 1.02 -3.39
CA GLU A 117 24.90 1.78 -4.39
C GLU A 117 26.42 1.65 -4.16
N LYS A 118 26.86 1.76 -2.90
CA LYS A 118 28.27 1.53 -2.52
C LYS A 118 28.75 0.12 -2.88
N ASN A 119 27.92 -0.90 -2.65
CA ASN A 119 28.25 -2.28 -3.00
C ASN A 119 28.31 -2.51 -4.52
N LEU A 120 27.41 -1.89 -5.30
CA LEU A 120 27.45 -1.92 -6.76
C LEU A 120 28.72 -1.25 -7.31
N ALA A 121 29.12 -0.11 -6.73
CA ALA A 121 30.36 0.57 -7.10
C ALA A 121 31.61 -0.28 -6.79
N ALA A 122 31.63 -0.98 -5.65
CA ALA A 122 32.72 -1.88 -5.27
C ALA A 122 32.85 -3.09 -6.23
N CYS A 123 31.72 -3.67 -6.66
CA CYS A 123 31.71 -4.76 -7.66
C CYS A 123 32.19 -4.31 -9.04
N SER A 124 31.92 -3.07 -9.45
CA SER A 124 32.40 -2.51 -10.72
C SER A 124 33.93 -2.28 -10.74
N SER A 125 34.53 -2.02 -9.58
CA SER A 125 35.98 -1.80 -9.45
C SER A 125 36.79 -3.09 -9.26
N GLY A 126 36.17 -4.28 -9.30
CA GLY A 126 36.86 -5.57 -9.18
C GLY A 126 37.43 -5.88 -7.79
N ARG A 127 37.03 -5.13 -6.75
CA ARG A 127 37.49 -5.34 -5.37
C ARG A 127 36.43 -6.11 -4.59
N VAL A 128 36.64 -7.42 -4.41
CA VAL A 128 35.82 -8.23 -3.51
C VAL A 128 36.10 -7.77 -2.08
N LEU A 129 35.21 -6.94 -1.52
CA LEU A 129 35.21 -6.68 -0.09
C LEU A 129 34.66 -7.92 0.61
N LYS A 130 35.37 -8.37 1.66
CA LYS A 130 34.84 -9.34 2.63
C LYS A 130 33.49 -8.81 3.08
N ILE A 131 32.42 -9.52 2.73
CA ILE A 131 31.13 -9.36 3.36
C ILE A 131 31.35 -9.84 4.79
N GLU A 132 31.56 -8.90 5.71
CA GLU A 132 31.57 -9.19 7.13
C GLU A 132 30.24 -9.88 7.46
N GLU A 133 30.32 -11.00 8.18
CA GLU A 133 29.23 -11.92 8.56
C GLU A 133 28.18 -11.28 9.50
N GLU A 134 28.01 -9.96 9.47
CA GLU A 134 27.09 -9.20 10.31
C GLU A 134 25.92 -8.60 9.51
N ASP A 135 25.41 -9.33 8.53
CA ASP A 135 24.04 -9.10 8.07
C ASP A 135 23.21 -10.34 8.41
N ARG A 136 23.04 -10.55 9.72
CA ARG A 136 21.87 -11.26 10.22
C ARG A 136 20.69 -10.52 9.63
N THR A 137 20.09 -11.10 8.59
CA THR A 137 18.73 -10.76 8.20
C THR A 137 17.92 -10.99 9.47
N GLU A 138 17.55 -9.91 10.16
CA GLU A 138 16.73 -9.97 11.35
C GLU A 138 15.36 -10.43 10.91
N ILE A 139 15.21 -11.74 10.80
CA ILE A 139 13.94 -12.39 10.57
C ILE A 139 13.11 -12.10 11.82
N PRO A 140 11.91 -11.51 11.68
CA PRO A 140 11.02 -11.27 12.80
C PRO A 140 10.93 -12.54 13.68
N PRO A 141 11.17 -12.44 15.01
CA PRO A 141 11.30 -13.61 15.88
C PRO A 141 10.05 -14.51 15.88
N TYR A 142 8.89 -13.94 15.52
CA TYR A 142 7.66 -14.69 15.28
C TYR A 142 7.81 -15.76 14.17
N LEU A 143 8.51 -15.47 13.07
CA LEU A 143 8.71 -16.43 11.99
C LEU A 143 9.57 -17.62 12.46
N LEU A 144 10.58 -17.37 13.29
CA LEU A 144 11.41 -18.43 13.90
C LEU A 144 10.62 -19.33 14.86
N SER A 145 9.44 -18.89 15.32
CA SER A 145 8.59 -19.61 16.27
C SER A 145 7.54 -20.50 15.60
N ILE A 146 7.39 -20.44 14.27
CA ILE A 146 6.44 -21.27 13.52
C ILE A 146 7.11 -22.62 13.20
N PRO A 147 6.59 -23.75 13.73
CA PRO A 147 7.05 -25.06 13.29
C PRO A 147 6.64 -25.30 11.83
N ASP A 148 7.56 -25.83 11.01
CA ASP A 148 7.38 -26.15 9.59
C ASP A 148 7.07 -24.97 8.66
N LEU A 149 7.93 -23.95 8.67
CA LEU A 149 7.93 -22.93 7.61
C LEU A 149 8.16 -23.59 6.22
N PRO A 150 7.41 -23.19 5.18
CA PRO A 150 7.71 -23.64 3.82
C PRO A 150 9.13 -23.17 3.42
N PRO A 151 9.87 -23.95 2.59
CA PRO A 151 11.26 -23.67 2.24
C PRO A 151 11.54 -22.24 1.75
N SER A 152 10.56 -21.60 1.09
CA SER A 152 10.64 -20.22 0.61
C SER A 152 10.70 -19.16 1.71
N LEU A 153 10.33 -19.50 2.94
CA LEU A 153 10.33 -18.60 4.11
C LEU A 153 11.48 -18.89 5.07
N HIS A 154 12.38 -19.80 4.73
CA HIS A 154 13.60 -20.01 5.50
C HIS A 154 14.65 -18.93 5.21
N PRO A 155 15.43 -18.53 6.23
CA PRO A 155 16.60 -17.67 6.01
C PRO A 155 17.50 -18.27 4.91
N PRO A 156 18.13 -17.42 4.08
CA PRO A 156 19.23 -17.89 3.27
C PRO A 156 20.33 -18.47 4.19
N PRO A 157 20.95 -19.61 3.84
CA PRO A 157 22.05 -20.16 4.62
C PRO A 157 23.20 -19.15 4.70
N ALA A 158 24.05 -19.22 5.73
CA ALA A 158 25.13 -18.27 6.02
C ALA A 158 26.15 -18.06 4.87
N GLY A 159 26.10 -18.88 3.80
CA GLY A 159 26.89 -18.73 2.57
C GLY A 159 26.11 -18.25 1.34
N GLY A 160 24.86 -17.80 1.51
CA GLY A 160 23.92 -17.43 0.44
C GLY A 160 23.40 -18.63 -0.36
N TRP A 161 22.33 -18.41 -1.12
CA TRP A 161 21.91 -19.37 -2.14
C TRP A 161 22.88 -19.27 -3.33
N ARG A 162 23.75 -20.27 -3.52
CA ARG A 162 24.55 -20.39 -4.75
C ARG A 162 23.64 -20.88 -5.89
N VAL A 163 22.69 -20.05 -6.30
CA VAL A 163 21.83 -20.33 -7.44
C VAL A 163 22.46 -19.65 -8.65
N THR A 164 22.95 -20.45 -9.59
CA THR A 164 23.21 -20.00 -10.96
C THR A 164 21.94 -19.38 -11.50
N VAL A 165 21.99 -18.10 -11.85
CA VAL A 165 20.86 -17.37 -12.42
C VAL A 165 20.47 -18.04 -13.74
N HIS A 166 19.45 -18.90 -13.73
CA HIS A 166 18.82 -19.39 -14.94
C HIS A 166 17.81 -18.35 -15.39
N ASN A 167 18.23 -17.50 -16.33
CA ASN A 167 17.40 -16.49 -16.99
C ASN A 167 16.57 -17.07 -18.15
N GLU A 168 16.15 -18.33 -18.05
CA GLU A 168 15.26 -18.94 -19.04
C GLU A 168 13.85 -18.96 -18.45
N TRP A 169 13.12 -17.87 -18.70
CA TRP A 169 11.68 -17.85 -18.52
C TRP A 169 11.04 -18.44 -19.79
N GLY A 170 10.39 -19.61 -19.65
CA GLY A 170 9.62 -20.25 -20.71
C GLY A 170 8.25 -19.64 -20.95
#